data_AF-A0A5N8WNF7-F1
#
_entry.id   AF-A0A5N8WNF7-F1
#
_cell.length_a   1.000
_cell.length_b   1.000
_cell.length_c   1.000
_cell.angle_alpha   90.00
_cell.angle_beta   90.00
_cell.angle_gamma   90.00
#
_symmetry.space_group_name_H-M   'P 1'
#
loop_
_entity.id
_entity.type
_entity.pdbx_description
1 polymer ?
#
loop_
_entity_poly.entity_id
_entity_poly.type
_entity_poly.pdbx_seq_one_letter_code
_entity_poly.pdbx_strand_id
1 'polypeptide(L)'
;MASFQQRKVVGDAHEQYVAEQLTLRGWEVNARGQGLLTRKLQDALRVTDSFIRWIPDLIAAKGMDLVLIDCKARMTSRNTGRHAVERAAVHAHLQLVAWTRLPVYYVFDDLGVLSPHDVLIAGQEGPHSVAGSGSPYFLISGSNARRFDGLFGSGESATQWGIAS
;
A
#
# COMPACT_ATOMS: atom_id res chain seq x y z
N MET A 1 11.58 13.08 16.18
CA MET A 1 10.81 12.86 14.93
C MET A 1 11.78 12.65 13.78
N ALA A 2 11.57 11.64 12.92
CA ALA A 2 12.38 11.48 11.70
C ALA A 2 12.08 12.62 10.71
N SER A 3 13.06 13.06 9.92
CA SER A 3 12.86 14.10 8.91
C SER A 3 11.98 13.61 7.75
N PHE A 4 11.41 14.52 6.96
CA PHE A 4 10.66 14.14 5.75
C PHE A 4 11.50 13.28 4.79
N GLN A 5 12.77 13.63 4.61
CA GLN A 5 13.70 12.88 3.75
C GLN A 5 13.96 11.47 4.28
N GLN A 6 14.11 11.30 5.60
CA GLN A 6 14.23 9.98 6.22
C GLN A 6 12.96 9.14 6.08
N ARG A 7 11.77 9.75 6.19
CA ARG A 7 10.50 9.05 5.95
C ARG A 7 10.35 8.63 4.48
N LYS A 8 10.77 9.49 3.55
CA LYS A 8 10.75 9.19 2.12
C LYS A 8 11.63 8.00 1.77
N VAL A 9 12.90 7.98 2.22
CA VAL A 9 13.82 6.86 1.95
C VAL A 9 13.24 5.52 2.42
N VAL A 10 12.54 5.51 3.55
CA VAL A 10 11.92 4.29 4.08
C VAL A 10 10.68 3.90 3.28
N GLY A 11 9.87 4.87 2.84
CA GLY A 11 8.75 4.65 1.93
C GLY A 11 9.23 4.04 0.62
N ASP A 12 10.18 4.68 -0.03
CA ASP A 12 10.77 4.24 -1.30
C ASP A 12 11.36 2.82 -1.17
N ALA A 13 12.04 2.50 -0.06
CA ALA A 13 12.58 1.16 0.17
C ALA A 13 11.48 0.09 0.38
N HIS A 14 10.38 0.45 1.04
CA HIS A 14 9.24 -0.46 1.22
C HIS A 14 8.48 -0.69 -0.08
N GLU A 15 8.26 0.36 -0.88
CA GLU A 15 7.67 0.25 -2.22
C GLU A 15 8.48 -0.70 -3.11
N GLN A 16 9.81 -0.52 -3.12
CA GLN A 16 10.73 -1.39 -3.86
C GLN A 16 10.64 -2.85 -3.36
N TYR A 17 10.63 -3.05 -2.05
CA TYR A 17 10.51 -4.39 -1.47
C TYR A 17 9.19 -5.09 -1.85
N VAL A 18 8.06 -4.38 -1.80
CA VAL A 18 6.76 -4.94 -2.22
C VAL A 18 6.76 -5.27 -3.70
N ALA A 19 7.34 -4.42 -4.55
CA ALA A 19 7.46 -4.68 -5.98
C ALA A 19 8.28 -5.94 -6.26
N GLU A 20 9.40 -6.14 -5.54
CA GLU A 20 10.21 -7.35 -5.62
C GLU A 20 9.43 -8.59 -5.17
N GLN A 21 8.68 -8.50 -4.06
CA GLN A 21 7.85 -9.62 -3.58
C GLN A 21 6.77 -10.02 -4.60
N LEU A 22 6.12 -9.05 -5.25
CA LEU A 22 5.17 -9.30 -6.34
C LEU A 22 5.87 -9.96 -7.54
N THR A 23 7.04 -9.45 -7.94
CA THR A 23 7.81 -9.96 -9.08
C THR A 23 8.24 -11.41 -8.86
N LEU A 24 8.72 -11.76 -7.66
CA LEU A 24 9.05 -13.14 -7.26
C LEU A 24 7.86 -14.11 -7.31
N ARG A 25 6.63 -13.57 -7.35
CA ARG A 25 5.37 -14.33 -7.46
C ARG A 25 4.81 -14.27 -8.88
N GLY A 26 5.59 -13.82 -9.86
CA GLY A 26 5.22 -13.76 -11.27
C GLY A 26 4.25 -12.62 -11.63
N TRP A 27 4.21 -11.56 -10.83
CA TRP A 27 3.49 -10.34 -11.19
C TRP A 27 4.43 -9.38 -11.93
N GLU A 28 3.93 -8.77 -13.01
CA GLU A 28 4.55 -7.60 -13.61
C GLU A 28 4.13 -6.36 -12.82
N VAL A 29 5.08 -5.47 -12.48
CA VAL A 29 4.84 -4.34 -11.58
C VAL A 29 5.40 -3.05 -12.16
N ASN A 30 4.59 -1.99 -12.15
CA ASN A 30 5.01 -0.63 -12.48
C ASN A 30 4.74 0.34 -11.33
N ALA A 31 5.66 1.28 -11.14
CA ALA A 31 5.43 2.42 -10.26
C ALA A 31 4.36 3.36 -10.84
N ARG A 32 3.49 3.90 -9.98
CA ARG A 32 2.41 4.82 -10.35
C ARG A 32 2.24 5.99 -9.36
N GLY A 33 2.73 5.82 -8.13
CA GLY A 33 2.47 6.70 -6.99
C GLY A 33 2.82 8.17 -7.17
N GLN A 34 2.44 8.97 -6.18
CA GLN A 34 2.76 10.41 -6.13
C GLN A 34 4.26 10.72 -6.22
N GLY A 35 5.12 9.76 -5.87
CA GLY A 35 6.57 9.87 -6.00
C GLY A 35 7.06 10.22 -7.41
N LEU A 36 6.28 9.90 -8.44
CA LEU A 36 6.57 10.22 -9.85
C LEU A 36 6.17 11.65 -10.25
N LEU A 37 5.34 12.33 -9.44
CA LEU A 37 4.89 13.69 -9.73
C LEU A 37 5.94 14.72 -9.30
N THR A 38 6.04 15.81 -10.07
CA THR A 38 6.86 16.95 -9.68
C THR A 38 6.39 17.55 -8.36
N ARG A 39 7.30 18.21 -7.62
CA ARG A 39 6.96 18.84 -6.34
C ARG A 39 5.81 19.83 -6.45
N LYS A 40 5.77 20.62 -7.54
CA LYS A 40 4.69 21.58 -7.80
C LYS A 40 3.32 20.90 -7.93
N LEU A 41 3.25 19.76 -8.61
CA LEU A 41 2.01 18.99 -8.73
C LEU A 41 1.59 18.37 -7.39
N GLN A 42 2.55 17.83 -6.63
CA GLN A 42 2.27 17.31 -5.28
C GLN A 42 1.73 18.41 -4.36
N ASP A 43 2.32 19.60 -4.40
CA ASP A 43 1.88 20.75 -3.59
C ASP A 43 0.47 21.22 -4.02
N ALA A 44 0.18 21.26 -5.33
CA ALA A 44 -1.15 21.59 -5.84
C ALA A 44 -2.21 20.55 -5.44
N LEU A 45 -1.88 19.25 -5.48
CA LEU A 45 -2.81 18.19 -5.10
C LEU A 45 -3.11 18.17 -3.59
N ARG A 46 -2.20 18.64 -2.73
CA ARG A 46 -2.41 18.66 -1.26
C ARG A 46 -3.59 19.50 -0.81
N VAL A 47 -4.00 20.51 -1.59
CA VAL A 47 -5.16 21.37 -1.28
C VAL A 47 -6.45 20.86 -1.91
N THR A 48 -6.43 19.66 -2.49
CA THR A 48 -7.60 19.03 -3.09
C THR A 48 -7.99 17.76 -2.33
N ASP A 49 -9.26 17.38 -2.48
CA ASP A 49 -9.81 16.09 -2.04
C ASP A 49 -9.85 15.05 -3.16
N SER A 50 -9.14 15.30 -4.27
CA SER A 50 -9.11 14.39 -5.41
C SER A 50 -8.45 13.07 -5.05
N PHE A 51 -8.97 11.95 -5.57
CA PHE A 51 -8.30 10.66 -5.45
C PHE A 51 -6.90 10.65 -6.09
N ILE A 52 -6.60 11.58 -7.01
CA ILE A 52 -5.26 11.73 -7.61
C ILE A 52 -4.21 12.06 -6.54
N ARG A 53 -4.64 12.72 -5.45
CA ARG A 53 -3.80 12.94 -4.27
C ARG A 53 -3.39 11.62 -3.60
N TRP A 54 -4.22 10.60 -3.74
CA TRP A 54 -4.11 9.31 -3.08
C TRP A 54 -3.96 8.20 -4.11
N ILE A 55 -3.23 8.45 -5.20
CA ILE A 55 -3.03 7.42 -6.22
C ILE A 55 -2.13 6.33 -5.62
N PRO A 56 -2.51 5.04 -5.74
CA PRO A 56 -1.69 3.94 -5.23
C PRO A 56 -0.28 3.93 -5.82
N ASP A 57 0.67 3.43 -5.02
CA ASP A 57 2.10 3.49 -5.32
C ASP A 57 2.49 2.60 -6.49
N LEU A 58 1.88 1.42 -6.60
CA LEU A 58 2.15 0.45 -7.65
C LEU A 58 0.87 0.01 -8.38
N ILE A 59 1.04 -0.41 -9.62
CA ILE A 59 0.07 -1.21 -10.37
C ILE A 59 0.74 -2.53 -10.75
N ALA A 60 0.02 -3.64 -10.57
CA ALA A 60 0.56 -4.97 -10.83
C ALA A 60 -0.42 -5.83 -11.63
N ALA A 61 0.12 -6.63 -12.54
CA ALA A 61 -0.65 -7.54 -13.38
C ALA A 61 -0.10 -8.97 -13.35
N LYS A 62 -0.98 -9.97 -13.39
CA LYS A 62 -0.63 -11.38 -13.55
C LYS A 62 -1.75 -12.11 -14.30
N GLY A 63 -1.45 -12.57 -15.51
CA GLY A 63 -2.48 -13.14 -16.38
C GLY A 63 -3.56 -12.11 -16.69
N MET A 64 -4.80 -12.38 -16.28
CA MET A 64 -5.93 -11.45 -16.43
C MET A 64 -6.19 -10.57 -15.19
N ASP A 65 -5.46 -10.79 -14.10
CA ASP A 65 -5.63 -10.02 -12.88
C ASP A 65 -4.85 -8.71 -12.96
N LEU A 66 -5.49 -7.61 -12.55
CA LEU A 66 -4.91 -6.27 -12.46
C LEU A 66 -5.27 -5.65 -11.12
N VAL A 67 -4.26 -5.23 -10.36
CA VAL A 67 -4.44 -4.72 -8.99
C VAL A 67 -3.67 -3.43 -8.78
N LEU A 68 -4.17 -2.60 -7.87
CA LEU A 68 -3.50 -1.39 -7.39
C LEU A 68 -2.99 -1.63 -5.97
N ILE A 69 -1.75 -1.24 -5.70
CA ILE A 69 -1.10 -1.47 -4.41
C ILE A 69 -0.65 -0.13 -3.84
N ASP A 70 -1.05 0.15 -2.61
CA ASP A 70 -0.58 1.29 -1.82
C ASP A 70 0.26 0.74 -0.65
N CYS A 71 1.50 1.21 -0.55
CA CYS A 71 2.54 0.69 0.31
C CYS A 71 2.58 1.47 1.62
N LYS A 72 2.25 0.81 2.73
CA LYS A 72 2.14 1.44 4.04
C LYS A 72 3.38 1.19 4.91
N ALA A 73 4.46 1.93 4.61
CA ALA A 73 5.71 1.83 5.34
C ALA A 73 5.62 2.37 6.78
N ARG A 74 6.15 1.64 7.76
CA ARG A 74 6.18 2.01 9.20
C ARG A 74 4.81 2.35 9.81
N MET A 75 3.74 1.84 9.21
CA MET A 75 2.39 2.03 9.72
C MET A 75 1.97 0.95 10.71
N THR A 76 2.82 -0.03 10.98
CA THR A 76 2.58 -1.05 12.00
C THR A 76 3.27 -0.66 13.31
N SER A 77 2.46 -0.40 14.33
CA SER A 77 2.96 -0.25 15.70
C SER A 77 3.45 -1.60 16.20
N ARG A 78 4.77 -1.73 16.41
CA ARG A 78 5.36 -2.94 17.01
C ARG A 78 4.91 -3.19 18.44
N ASN A 79 4.49 -2.16 19.16
CA ASN A 79 4.05 -2.27 20.56
C ASN A 79 2.62 -2.78 20.68
N THR A 80 1.75 -2.43 19.73
CA THR A 80 0.32 -2.77 19.79
C THR A 80 -0.12 -3.76 18.72
N GLY A 81 0.76 -4.10 17.77
CA GLY A 81 0.43 -4.95 16.63
C GLY A 81 -0.65 -4.37 15.74
N ARG A 82 -0.79 -3.04 15.70
CA ARG A 82 -1.84 -2.36 14.91
C ARG A 82 -1.25 -1.64 13.72
N HIS A 83 -1.93 -1.77 12.59
CA HIS A 83 -1.72 -0.96 11.40
C HIS A 83 -2.45 0.38 11.51
N ALA A 84 -1.91 1.42 10.90
CA ALA A 84 -2.53 2.74 10.80
C ALA A 84 -2.71 3.14 9.32
N VAL A 85 -3.90 3.63 8.96
CA VAL A 85 -4.18 4.14 7.61
C VAL A 85 -4.96 5.44 7.72
N GLU A 86 -4.55 6.49 7.01
CA GLU A 86 -5.26 7.77 7.02
C GLU A 86 -6.68 7.60 6.46
N ARG A 87 -7.69 8.11 7.18
CA ARG A 87 -9.11 7.98 6.78
C ARG A 87 -9.38 8.60 5.42
N ALA A 88 -8.78 9.75 5.12
CA ALA A 88 -8.87 10.38 3.81
C ALA A 88 -8.36 9.48 2.68
N ALA A 89 -7.26 8.76 2.91
CA ALA A 89 -6.74 7.78 1.95
C ALA A 89 -7.74 6.62 1.75
N VAL A 90 -8.35 6.11 2.83
CA VAL A 90 -9.35 5.03 2.74
C VAL A 90 -10.54 5.44 1.90
N HIS A 91 -11.11 6.62 2.16
CA HIS A 91 -12.25 7.11 1.39
C HIS A 91 -11.91 7.33 -0.08
N ALA A 92 -10.75 7.93 -0.38
CA ALA A 92 -10.30 8.14 -1.75
C ALA A 92 -10.11 6.81 -2.50
N HIS A 93 -9.55 5.79 -1.83
CA HIS A 93 -9.37 4.48 -2.43
C HIS A 93 -10.68 3.72 -2.63
N LEU A 94 -11.66 3.86 -1.73
CA LEU A 94 -13.01 3.32 -1.93
C LEU A 94 -13.69 3.93 -3.17
N GLN A 95 -13.55 5.24 -3.36
CA GLN A 95 -14.03 5.92 -4.57
C GLN A 95 -13.29 5.43 -5.83
N LEU A 96 -11.98 5.24 -5.75
CA LEU A 96 -11.17 4.74 -6.86
C LEU A 96 -11.60 3.34 -7.28
N VAL A 97 -11.81 2.43 -6.32
CA VAL A 97 -12.34 1.08 -6.57
C VAL A 97 -13.71 1.17 -7.24
N ALA A 98 -14.62 2.00 -6.72
CA ALA A 98 -15.95 2.16 -7.28
C ALA A 98 -15.93 2.67 -8.74
N TRP A 99 -15.03 3.62 -9.04
CA TRP A 99 -14.90 4.23 -10.36
C TRP A 99 -14.24 3.29 -11.38
N THR A 100 -13.14 2.65 -10.98
CA THR A 100 -12.29 1.88 -11.91
C THR A 100 -12.64 0.40 -11.96
N ARG A 101 -13.35 -0.11 -10.94
CA ARG A 101 -13.54 -1.54 -10.66
C ARG A 101 -12.23 -2.33 -10.47
N LEU A 102 -11.11 -1.63 -10.27
CA LEU A 102 -9.83 -2.25 -9.97
C LEU A 102 -9.70 -2.41 -8.45
N PRO A 103 -9.30 -3.59 -7.96
CA PRO A 103 -9.05 -3.78 -6.53
C PRO A 103 -7.84 -2.94 -6.09
N VAL A 104 -7.96 -2.35 -4.90
CA VAL A 104 -6.87 -1.65 -4.21
C VAL A 104 -6.52 -2.44 -2.95
N TYR A 105 -5.22 -2.61 -2.70
CA TYR A 105 -4.71 -3.25 -1.49
C TYR A 105 -3.65 -2.39 -0.80
N TYR A 106 -3.75 -2.31 0.52
CA TYR A 106 -2.70 -1.80 1.40
C TYR A 106 -1.75 -2.93 1.75
N VAL A 107 -0.45 -2.74 1.52
CA VAL A 107 0.59 -3.68 1.91
C VAL A 107 1.47 -3.04 2.97
N PHE A 108 1.44 -3.62 4.17
CA PHE A 108 2.19 -3.14 5.34
C PHE A 108 3.60 -3.73 5.37
N ASP A 109 4.43 -3.22 6.29
CA ASP A 109 5.83 -3.60 6.49
C ASP A 109 6.04 -5.05 6.93
N ASP A 110 5.03 -5.69 7.51
CA ASP A 110 5.00 -7.12 7.82
C ASP A 110 4.40 -7.99 6.70
N LEU A 111 4.16 -7.39 5.52
CA LEU A 111 3.45 -8.00 4.39
C LEU A 111 2.01 -8.42 4.73
N GLY A 112 1.42 -7.86 5.78
CA GLY A 112 -0.02 -7.88 5.97
C GLY A 112 -0.72 -7.13 4.84
N VAL A 113 -1.87 -7.66 4.40
CA VAL A 113 -2.66 -7.07 3.30
C VAL A 113 -4.09 -6.80 3.74
N LEU A 114 -4.55 -5.56 3.51
CA LEU A 114 -5.94 -5.15 3.74
C LEU A 114 -6.47 -4.41 2.51
N SER A 115 -7.75 -4.58 2.19
CA SER A 115 -8.44 -3.69 1.25
C SER A 115 -8.94 -2.43 1.97
N PRO A 116 -9.26 -1.34 1.24
CA PRO A 116 -9.91 -0.17 1.82
C PRO A 116 -11.22 -0.51 2.55
N HIS A 117 -11.96 -1.50 2.07
CA HIS A 117 -13.18 -1.97 2.71
C HIS A 117 -12.89 -2.68 4.04
N ASP A 118 -11.87 -3.54 4.09
CA ASP A 118 -11.45 -4.21 5.33
C ASP A 118 -11.08 -3.18 6.41
N VAL A 119 -10.36 -2.13 6.00
CA VAL A 119 -10.00 -1.02 6.90
C VAL A 119 -11.22 -0.23 7.38
N LEU A 120 -12.17 0.06 6.49
CA LEU A 120 -13.37 0.81 6.84
C LEU A 120 -14.22 0.07 7.90
N ILE A 121 -14.36 -1.25 7.76
CA ILE A 121 -15.22 -2.07 8.64
C ILE A 121 -14.52 -2.38 9.97
N ALA A 122 -13.24 -2.72 9.94
CA ALA A 122 -12.51 -3.16 11.13
C ALA A 122 -11.75 -2.04 11.87
N GLY A 123 -11.66 -0.85 11.28
CA GLY A 123 -10.87 0.25 11.79
C GLY A 123 -11.50 0.93 13.00
N GLN A 124 -10.71 1.12 14.05
CA GLN A 124 -11.05 1.99 15.17
C GLN A 124 -10.56 3.42 14.90
N GLU A 125 -11.27 4.43 15.39
CA GLU A 125 -10.81 5.81 15.28
C GLU A 125 -9.51 6.02 16.06
N GLY A 126 -8.50 6.53 15.35
CA GLY A 126 -7.19 6.87 15.86
C GLY A 126 -6.97 8.38 15.96
N PRO A 127 -5.77 8.79 16.43
CA PRO A 127 -5.41 10.19 16.52
C PRO A 127 -5.35 10.85 15.14
N HIS A 128 -5.37 12.18 15.14
CA HIS A 128 -5.10 12.98 13.96
C HIS A 128 -3.63 12.86 13.56
N SER A 129 -3.38 12.84 12.24
CA SER A 129 -2.01 12.88 11.78
C SER A 129 -1.35 14.21 12.08
N VAL A 130 -0.18 14.14 12.74
CA VAL A 130 0.69 15.29 12.98
C VAL A 130 1.50 15.70 11.75
N ALA A 131 1.44 14.93 10.65
CA ALA A 131 2.14 15.20 9.40
C ALA A 131 1.35 14.69 8.17
N GLY A 132 1.46 15.32 7.01
CA GLY A 132 0.72 14.87 5.81
C GLY A 132 -0.63 15.57 5.68
N SER A 133 -1.75 14.83 5.60
CA SER A 133 -3.06 15.42 5.32
C SER A 133 -3.77 16.06 6.51
N GLY A 134 -3.33 15.77 7.74
CA GLY A 134 -4.05 16.15 8.96
C GLY A 134 -5.29 15.30 9.24
N SER A 135 -5.59 14.30 8.40
CA SER A 135 -6.72 13.39 8.59
C SER A 135 -6.51 12.47 9.81
N PRO A 136 -7.59 12.04 10.51
CA PRO A 136 -7.47 10.98 11.49
C PRO A 136 -7.05 9.67 10.86
N TYR A 137 -6.44 8.80 11.66
CA TYR A 137 -6.15 7.42 11.26
C TYR A 137 -7.30 6.48 11.59
N PHE A 138 -7.46 5.44 10.78
CA PHE A 138 -8.01 4.17 11.26
C PHE A 138 -6.87 3.34 11.85
N LEU A 139 -7.11 2.75 13.02
CA LEU A 139 -6.23 1.77 13.65
C LEU A 139 -6.84 0.37 13.51
N ILE A 140 -6.09 -0.57 12.93
CA ILE A 140 -6.57 -1.91 12.59
C ILE A 140 -5.65 -2.93 13.24
N SER A 141 -6.21 -3.98 13.86
CA SER A 141 -5.40 -5.09 14.35
C SER A 141 -4.71 -5.81 13.20
N GLY A 142 -3.40 -6.07 13.31
CA GLY A 142 -2.66 -6.84 12.30
C GLY A 142 -3.17 -8.27 12.14
N SER A 143 -3.86 -8.82 13.14
CA SER A 143 -4.56 -10.11 13.04
C SER A 143 -5.66 -10.14 11.99
N ASN A 144 -6.16 -8.99 11.55
CA ASN A 144 -7.19 -8.89 10.52
C ASN A 144 -6.57 -8.85 9.10
N ALA A 145 -5.25 -8.68 9.00
CA ALA A 145 -4.57 -8.62 7.72
C ALA A 145 -4.47 -10.02 7.10
N ARG A 146 -4.75 -10.09 5.81
CA ARG A 146 -4.49 -11.30 5.02
C ARG A 146 -2.99 -11.43 4.81
N ARG A 147 -2.51 -12.68 4.72
CA ARG A 147 -1.12 -12.95 4.35
C ARG A 147 -0.92 -12.62 2.88
N PHE A 148 0.19 -11.95 2.56
CA PHE A 148 0.59 -11.62 1.19
C PHE A 148 0.50 -12.79 0.22
N ASP A 149 1.08 -13.93 0.59
CA ASP A 149 1.08 -15.15 -0.25
C ASP A 149 -0.32 -15.69 -0.51
N GLY A 150 -1.24 -15.51 0.43
CA GLY A 150 -2.63 -15.95 0.28
C GLY A 150 -3.38 -15.15 -0.78
N LEU A 151 -2.89 -13.96 -1.15
CA LEU A 151 -3.54 -13.09 -2.13
C LEU A 151 -2.77 -13.02 -3.45
N PHE A 152 -1.45 -12.93 -3.40
CA PHE A 152 -0.59 -12.75 -4.58
C PHE A 152 0.06 -14.05 -5.06
N GLY A 153 -0.24 -15.17 -4.39
CA GLY A 153 0.35 -16.48 -4.64
C GLY A 153 1.61 -16.72 -3.81
N SER A 154 1.98 -17.98 -3.63
CA SER A 154 3.28 -18.34 -3.07
C SER A 154 4.39 -17.93 -4.05
N GLY A 155 5.51 -17.42 -3.54
CA GLY A 155 6.70 -17.23 -4.37
C GLY A 155 7.07 -18.54 -5.04
N GLU A 156 7.54 -18.47 -6.29
CA GLU A 156 8.14 -19.66 -6.90
C GLU A 156 9.31 -20.05 -6.01
N SER A 157 9.17 -21.18 -5.29
CA SER A 157 10.35 -21.86 -4.76
C SER A 157 11.15 -22.20 -5.99
N ALA A 158 12.34 -21.61 -6.13
CA ALA A 158 13.24 -21.80 -7.26
C ALA A 158 13.07 -23.22 -7.80
N THR A 159 12.30 -23.36 -8.88
CA THR A 159 12.00 -24.68 -9.43
C THR A 159 13.37 -25.24 -9.72
N GLN A 160 13.69 -26.30 -8.98
CA GLN A 160 14.92 -27.05 -9.08
C GLN A 160 15.19 -27.21 -10.57
N TRP A 161 16.22 -26.51 -11.04
CA TRP A 161 16.64 -26.59 -12.43
C TRP A 161 16.94 -28.06 -12.70
N GLY A 162 16.00 -28.73 -13.35
CA GLY A 162 16.15 -30.08 -13.87
C GLY A 162 17.11 -30.04 -15.04
N ILE A 163 18.40 -29.93 -14.74
CA ILE A 163 19.54 -30.29 -15.59
C ILE A 163 20.44 -31.08 -14.63
N ALA A 164 20.92 -32.31 -14.82
CA ALA A 164 21.02 -33.29 -15.90
C ALA A 164 20.98 -34.68 -15.18
N SER A 165 21.02 -35.87 -15.78
CA SER A 165 21.53 -36.42 -17.04
C SER A 165 20.79 -37.72 -17.35
#